data_AF-A0A7U9R346-F1
#
_entry.id   AF-A0A7U9R346-F1
#
_cell.length_a   1.000
_cell.length_b   1.000
_cell.length_c   1.000
_cell.angle_alpha   90.00
_cell.angle_beta   90.00
_cell.angle_gamma   90.00
#
_symmetry.space_group_name_H-M   'P 1'
#
loop_
_entity.id
_entity.type
_entity.pdbx_description
1 polymer ?
#
loop_
_entity_poly.entity_id
_entity_poly.type
_entity_poly.pdbx_seq_one_letter_code
_entity_poly.pdbx_strand_id
1 'polypeptide(L)'
;MRRKNNSFREGWTAVIMNLAAALGTGCIILGLSLLPVGEAAGGQPVPRTAELVVNQGLGMVLDGADGTFYPMDMLVADRNTGFFVQIQPEAWQEVGAQPTLLISDPRETWRFAECEYWEEYALLCFDTSEQMSWEAGQYSVRVNLSRELTLDRQLVFKEMREIKILVVPITGYYSGETRQTGPLWEDLWEYTEKVYPVGAGDLQWIFYDGSEGNFDDKRYDLDTSLGRLRVWQQLRRLHDQGGADMVIGIVPGNMRQNPTAKEAAVTGFTFGENVSVISLEDTCPQVTIAHEIGHCLSLGDEYENGTFSVSMNMPPYGMKGKDRYGLSETAEGTSPYILGGTADEWQGSGTVVYGSQYPYDVFSGEVLFRDMTSFMGLSGYQEPEYWVTTQIWEALCRELCEE
;
A
#
# COMPACT_ATOMS: atom_id res chain seq x y z
N MET A 1 -5.06 -10.50 37.59
CA MET A 1 -4.87 -9.77 38.87
C MET A 1 -3.88 -8.62 38.64
N ARG A 2 -4.35 -7.42 38.25
CA ARG A 2 -3.77 -6.11 38.60
C ARG A 2 -4.76 -5.02 38.15
N ARG A 3 -4.92 -4.02 39.01
CA ARG A 3 -6.07 -3.12 39.16
C ARG A 3 -5.97 -1.89 38.25
N LYS A 4 -7.15 -1.41 37.84
CA LYS A 4 -7.44 -0.03 37.43
C LYS A 4 -7.04 0.97 38.52
N ASN A 5 -6.62 2.17 38.12
CA ASN A 5 -6.88 3.40 38.86
C ASN A 5 -6.91 4.59 37.90
N ASN A 6 -8.07 5.23 37.82
CA ASN A 6 -8.28 6.57 37.27
C ASN A 6 -7.98 7.60 38.36
N SER A 7 -7.34 8.72 38.01
CA SER A 7 -7.87 10.09 38.21
C SER A 7 -6.81 11.12 37.81
N PHE A 8 -7.20 12.11 37.00
CA PHE A 8 -7.31 13.51 37.43
C PHE A 8 -7.90 14.36 36.30
N ARG A 9 -8.66 15.37 36.69
CA ARG A 9 -9.53 16.22 35.88
C ARG A 9 -9.08 17.68 36.04
N GLU A 10 -9.42 18.49 35.03
CA GLU A 10 -9.66 19.94 35.03
C GLU A 10 -8.54 20.92 34.66
N GLY A 11 -8.89 21.85 33.76
CA GLY A 11 -8.14 23.06 33.41
C GLY A 11 -8.57 23.71 32.09
N TRP A 12 -9.81 24.21 32.00
CA TRP A 12 -10.24 25.13 30.92
C TRP A 12 -9.84 26.57 31.27
N THR A 13 -9.25 27.31 30.33
CA THR A 13 -9.30 28.78 30.30
C THR A 13 -9.39 29.29 28.87
N ALA A 14 -10.51 29.95 28.57
CA ALA A 14 -10.74 30.74 27.38
C ALA A 14 -9.98 32.07 27.45
N VAL A 15 -9.47 32.56 26.31
CA VAL A 15 -9.02 33.94 26.15
C VAL A 15 -9.86 34.58 25.04
N ILE A 16 -10.75 35.49 25.46
CA ILE A 16 -11.46 36.45 24.63
C ILE A 16 -10.63 37.74 24.65
N MET A 17 -10.31 38.30 23.48
CA MET A 17 -9.95 39.72 23.37
C MET A 17 -10.68 40.36 22.19
N ASN A 18 -11.52 41.33 22.53
CA ASN A 18 -12.18 42.29 21.64
C ASN A 18 -11.20 43.36 21.16
N LEU A 19 -11.35 43.83 19.92
CA LEU A 19 -11.29 45.27 19.63
C LEU A 19 -12.04 45.59 18.33
N ALA A 20 -12.94 46.57 18.42
CA ALA A 20 -13.82 47.05 17.36
C ALA A 20 -13.42 48.46 16.88
N ALA A 21 -13.98 48.82 15.72
CA ALA A 21 -14.16 50.16 15.11
C ALA A 21 -12.96 50.78 14.37
N ALA A 22 -13.10 51.52 13.25
CA ALA A 22 -14.18 51.78 12.28
C ALA A 22 -13.58 52.62 11.11
N LEU A 23 -14.37 52.77 10.03
CA LEU A 23 -14.35 53.80 8.96
C LEU A 23 -13.58 53.50 7.66
N GLY A 24 -14.33 53.55 6.54
CA GLY A 24 -13.76 53.67 5.20
C GLY A 24 -14.73 53.33 4.06
N THR A 25 -15.63 54.25 3.73
CA THR A 25 -16.50 54.29 2.54
C THR A 25 -15.79 54.02 1.21
N GLY A 26 -16.43 53.28 0.29
CA GLY A 26 -16.09 53.29 -1.15
C GLY A 26 -16.75 52.19 -1.98
N CYS A 27 -17.88 52.50 -2.64
CA CYS A 27 -18.48 51.67 -3.69
C CYS A 27 -17.61 51.67 -4.95
N ILE A 28 -17.32 50.49 -5.54
CA ILE A 28 -17.20 50.32 -7.01
C ILE A 28 -17.79 48.95 -7.40
N ILE A 29 -18.74 49.00 -8.34
CA ILE A 29 -19.43 47.91 -9.02
C ILE A 29 -18.51 47.34 -10.11
N LEU A 30 -18.42 46.01 -10.23
CA LEU A 30 -18.06 45.22 -11.43
C LEU A 30 -18.38 43.75 -11.05
N GLY A 31 -19.46 43.12 -11.53
CA GLY A 31 -19.60 42.65 -12.90
C GLY A 31 -19.28 41.14 -12.96
N LEU A 32 -20.15 40.28 -12.44
CA LEU A 32 -20.07 38.82 -12.62
C LEU A 32 -21.42 38.30 -13.14
N SER A 33 -21.37 37.79 -14.36
CA SER A 33 -22.44 37.19 -15.14
C SER A 33 -23.05 35.98 -14.43
N LEU A 34 -24.35 36.07 -14.15
CA LEU A 34 -25.21 34.95 -13.79
C LEU A 34 -25.50 34.12 -15.05
N LEU A 35 -25.02 32.88 -15.09
CA LEU A 35 -25.53 31.86 -16.02
C LEU A 35 -26.74 31.18 -15.35
N PRO A 36 -27.85 30.95 -16.08
CA PRO A 36 -29.06 30.36 -15.52
C PRO A 36 -28.89 28.84 -15.34
N VAL A 37 -29.12 28.35 -14.14
CA VAL A 37 -29.34 26.92 -13.86
C VAL A 37 -30.73 26.57 -14.35
N GLY A 38 -30.80 25.76 -15.42
CA GLY A 38 -32.04 25.19 -15.91
C GLY A 38 -32.55 24.10 -14.96
N GLU A 39 -33.83 24.19 -14.62
CA GLU A 39 -34.60 23.10 -13.99
C GLU A 39 -34.57 21.85 -14.87
N ALA A 40 -34.11 20.73 -14.31
CA ALA A 40 -34.41 19.40 -14.82
C ALA A 40 -35.38 18.73 -13.83
N ALA A 41 -36.65 18.68 -14.21
CA ALA A 41 -37.64 17.81 -13.61
C ALA A 41 -37.47 16.39 -14.16
N GLY A 42 -37.54 15.37 -13.29
CA GLY A 42 -37.75 13.98 -13.70
C GLY A 42 -37.01 12.94 -12.87
N GLY A 43 -37.64 12.50 -11.78
CA GLY A 43 -37.41 11.24 -11.05
C GLY A 43 -35.97 10.71 -10.98
N GLN A 44 -35.23 11.12 -9.96
CA GLN A 44 -34.04 10.36 -9.57
C GLN A 44 -34.46 9.06 -8.88
N PRO A 45 -33.97 7.89 -9.30
CA PRO A 45 -33.95 6.74 -8.42
C PRO A 45 -33.07 7.08 -7.21
N VAL A 46 -33.54 6.75 -6.01
CA VAL A 46 -32.75 6.85 -4.78
C VAL A 46 -31.37 6.17 -5.01
N PRO A 47 -30.24 6.78 -4.62
CA PRO A 47 -28.91 6.21 -4.90
C PRO A 47 -28.73 4.84 -4.23
N ARG A 48 -27.94 3.94 -4.83
CA ARG A 48 -27.60 2.62 -4.26
C ARG A 48 -27.11 2.79 -2.82
N THR A 49 -27.88 2.31 -1.85
CA THR A 49 -27.71 2.65 -0.42
C THR A 49 -26.70 1.77 0.32
N ALA A 50 -26.25 0.66 -0.28
CA ALA A 50 -25.28 -0.23 0.33
C ALA A 50 -24.45 -0.99 -0.73
N GLU A 51 -23.18 -1.25 -0.42
CA GLU A 51 -22.26 -1.98 -1.30
C GLU A 51 -21.41 -2.99 -0.52
N LEU A 52 -21.28 -4.22 -1.04
CA LEU A 52 -20.45 -5.26 -0.42
C LEU A 52 -18.99 -5.03 -0.79
N VAL A 53 -18.16 -4.83 0.22
CA VAL A 53 -16.71 -4.63 0.12
C VAL A 53 -16.02 -5.87 0.69
N VAL A 54 -15.11 -6.43 -0.09
CA VAL A 54 -14.30 -7.60 0.30
C VAL A 54 -12.86 -7.13 0.25
N ASN A 55 -12.10 -7.39 1.31
CA ASN A 55 -10.85 -6.69 1.53
C ASN A 55 -9.72 -7.61 1.97
N GLN A 56 -8.58 -7.50 1.30
CA GLN A 56 -7.35 -8.26 1.59
C GLN A 56 -6.11 -7.35 1.59
N GLY A 57 -6.32 -6.04 1.59
CA GLY A 57 -5.28 -5.02 1.47
C GLY A 57 -5.90 -3.68 1.06
N LEU A 58 -6.76 -3.70 0.04
CA LEU A 58 -7.55 -2.55 -0.39
C LEU A 58 -9.00 -2.99 -0.65
N GLY A 59 -9.97 -2.30 -0.04
CA GLY A 59 -11.40 -2.61 -0.20
C GLY A 59 -12.01 -1.99 -1.45
N MET A 60 -11.58 -0.78 -1.81
CA MET A 60 -12.04 -0.07 -3.01
C MET A 60 -10.90 0.26 -3.96
N VAL A 61 -11.19 0.09 -5.23
CA VAL A 61 -10.41 0.54 -6.37
C VAL A 61 -10.68 2.02 -6.63
N LEU A 62 -9.63 2.81 -6.88
CA LEU A 62 -9.72 4.12 -7.53
C LEU A 62 -9.60 3.95 -9.05
N ASP A 63 -10.63 4.31 -9.81
CA ASP A 63 -10.56 4.33 -11.26
C ASP A 63 -9.67 5.48 -11.75
N GLY A 64 -8.54 5.15 -12.37
CA GLY A 64 -7.62 6.15 -12.93
C GLY A 64 -8.19 6.94 -14.11
N ALA A 65 -9.32 6.55 -14.70
CA ALA A 65 -9.94 7.23 -15.84
C ALA A 65 -10.92 8.35 -15.43
N ASP A 66 -11.63 8.19 -14.31
CA ASP A 66 -12.65 9.14 -13.87
C ASP A 66 -12.65 9.47 -12.37
N GLY A 67 -11.78 8.82 -11.58
CA GLY A 67 -11.64 9.03 -10.14
C GLY A 67 -12.74 8.41 -9.29
N THR A 68 -13.61 7.57 -9.87
CA THR A 68 -14.66 6.89 -9.11
C THR A 68 -14.10 5.74 -8.28
N PHE A 69 -14.81 5.41 -7.19
CA PHE A 69 -14.50 4.25 -6.36
C PHE A 69 -15.45 3.09 -6.67
N TYR A 70 -14.92 1.88 -6.73
CA TYR A 70 -15.71 0.64 -6.82
C TYR A 70 -15.02 -0.50 -6.03
N PRO A 71 -15.74 -1.56 -5.61
CA PRO A 71 -15.15 -2.62 -4.80
C PRO A 71 -14.05 -3.39 -5.53
N MET A 72 -12.97 -3.73 -4.81
CA MET A 72 -11.91 -4.59 -5.32
C MET A 72 -12.44 -6.01 -5.61
N ASP A 73 -12.18 -6.53 -6.80
CA ASP A 73 -12.57 -7.88 -7.25
C ASP A 73 -11.38 -8.84 -7.40
N MET A 74 -10.14 -8.36 -7.29
CA MET A 74 -8.94 -9.20 -7.40
C MET A 74 -8.57 -9.79 -6.03
N LEU A 75 -9.11 -10.98 -5.77
CA LEU A 75 -8.96 -11.69 -4.50
C LEU A 75 -7.99 -12.87 -4.62
N VAL A 76 -7.17 -13.02 -3.59
CA VAL A 76 -6.09 -13.99 -3.45
C VAL A 76 -6.55 -15.12 -2.54
N ALA A 77 -6.36 -16.36 -2.98
CA ALA A 77 -6.61 -17.55 -2.17
C ALA A 77 -5.67 -17.60 -0.95
N ASP A 78 -6.07 -18.33 0.08
CA ASP A 78 -5.28 -18.58 1.28
C ASP A 78 -4.79 -17.31 2.00
N ARG A 79 -5.53 -16.20 1.84
CA ARG A 79 -5.27 -14.91 2.46
C ARG A 79 -6.43 -14.46 3.35
N ASN A 80 -6.10 -13.89 4.51
CA ASN A 80 -7.09 -13.30 5.41
C ASN A 80 -7.93 -12.24 4.69
N THR A 81 -9.25 -12.34 4.85
CA THR A 81 -10.24 -11.59 4.08
C THR A 81 -11.27 -10.98 5.01
N GLY A 82 -11.37 -9.65 4.99
CA GLY A 82 -12.44 -8.91 5.67
C GLY A 82 -13.67 -8.77 4.78
N PHE A 83 -14.85 -8.93 5.36
CA PHE A 83 -16.14 -8.72 4.70
C PHE A 83 -16.87 -7.55 5.33
N PHE A 84 -17.15 -6.54 4.51
CA PHE A 84 -17.77 -5.30 4.94
C PHE A 84 -18.94 -4.94 4.04
N VAL A 85 -19.86 -4.14 4.58
CA VAL A 85 -20.83 -3.42 3.76
C VAL A 85 -20.65 -1.94 3.98
N GLN A 86 -20.35 -1.21 2.91
CA GLN A 86 -20.42 0.23 2.91
C GLN A 86 -21.89 0.65 2.93
N ILE A 87 -22.32 1.35 3.97
CA ILE A 87 -23.68 1.82 4.15
C ILE A 87 -23.67 3.09 4.99
N GLN A 88 -24.36 4.14 4.51
CA GLN A 88 -24.41 5.42 5.21
C GLN A 88 -25.15 5.30 6.55
N PRO A 89 -24.76 6.09 7.59
CA PRO A 89 -25.39 6.02 8.91
C PRO A 89 -26.92 6.17 8.87
N GLU A 90 -27.45 7.03 8.02
CA GLU A 90 -28.89 7.25 7.88
C GLU A 90 -29.59 6.01 7.32
N ALA A 91 -29.00 5.37 6.30
CA ALA A 91 -29.52 4.14 5.72
C ALA A 91 -29.40 2.96 6.70
N TRP A 92 -28.30 2.90 7.48
CA TRP A 92 -28.10 1.88 8.50
C TRP A 92 -29.14 1.98 9.63
N GLN A 93 -29.55 3.18 10.04
CA GLN A 93 -30.62 3.35 11.05
C GLN A 93 -31.98 2.80 10.60
N GLU A 94 -32.21 2.70 9.29
CA GLU A 94 -33.41 2.07 8.72
C GLU A 94 -33.31 0.53 8.67
N VAL A 95 -32.10 -0.02 8.82
CA VAL A 95 -31.85 -1.46 8.91
C VAL A 95 -32.32 -1.96 10.29
N GLY A 96 -33.63 -2.19 10.42
CA GLY A 96 -34.27 -2.69 11.64
C GLY A 96 -34.18 -4.21 11.86
N ALA A 97 -33.33 -4.91 11.10
CA ALA A 97 -33.12 -6.35 11.18
C ALA A 97 -31.68 -6.68 11.57
N GLN A 98 -31.44 -7.90 12.07
CA GLN A 98 -30.08 -8.40 12.28
C GLN A 98 -29.49 -8.82 10.93
N PRO A 99 -28.41 -8.17 10.46
CA PRO A 99 -27.78 -8.56 9.22
C PRO A 99 -27.27 -9.99 9.26
N THR A 100 -27.12 -10.59 8.09
CA THR A 100 -26.44 -11.89 7.98
C THR A 100 -25.64 -11.92 6.68
N LEU A 101 -24.38 -12.33 6.80
CA LEU A 101 -23.51 -12.69 5.69
C LEU A 101 -23.58 -14.21 5.48
N LEU A 102 -23.85 -14.61 4.25
CA LEU A 102 -23.78 -16.00 3.78
C LEU A 102 -22.72 -16.07 2.70
N ILE A 103 -21.78 -16.99 2.86
CA ILE A 103 -20.78 -17.31 1.83
C ILE A 103 -20.96 -18.77 1.50
N SER A 104 -20.93 -19.13 0.22
CA SER A 104 -21.20 -20.50 -0.20
C SER A 104 -20.39 -20.88 -1.42
N ASP A 105 -19.92 -22.13 -1.42
CA ASP A 105 -19.39 -22.82 -2.58
C ASP A 105 -20.28 -24.06 -2.87
N PRO A 106 -19.96 -24.92 -3.84
CA PRO A 106 -20.75 -26.13 -4.10
C PRO A 106 -20.75 -27.18 -2.96
N ARG A 107 -19.87 -27.07 -1.96
CA ARG A 107 -19.64 -28.05 -0.90
C ARG A 107 -20.26 -27.63 0.43
N GLU A 108 -20.18 -26.34 0.75
CA GLU A 108 -20.48 -25.80 2.07
C GLU A 108 -21.11 -24.39 1.99
N THR A 109 -21.78 -24.00 3.07
CA THR A 109 -22.31 -22.64 3.24
C THR A 109 -21.98 -22.17 4.65
N TRP A 110 -21.21 -21.10 4.73
CA TRP A 110 -20.85 -20.42 5.96
C TRP A 110 -21.85 -19.29 6.25
N ARG A 111 -22.23 -19.15 7.52
CA ARG A 111 -23.20 -18.15 7.98
C ARG A 111 -22.61 -17.35 9.13
N PHE A 112 -22.51 -16.03 8.92
CA PHE A 112 -22.04 -15.08 9.91
C PHE A 112 -23.16 -14.09 10.25
N ALA A 113 -23.45 -13.94 11.54
CA ALA A 113 -24.50 -13.04 12.04
C ALA A 113 -23.96 -12.00 13.04
N GLU A 114 -22.73 -12.19 13.52
CA GLU A 114 -22.06 -11.22 14.36
C GLU A 114 -21.46 -10.13 13.46
N CYS A 115 -21.79 -8.88 13.77
CA CYS A 115 -21.33 -7.73 13.01
C CYS A 115 -21.26 -6.50 13.90
N GLU A 116 -20.37 -5.58 13.55
CA GLU A 116 -20.23 -4.27 14.19
C GLU A 116 -20.35 -3.17 13.14
N TYR A 117 -21.09 -2.10 13.45
CA TYR A 117 -21.17 -0.93 12.60
C TYR A 117 -20.19 0.13 13.07
N TRP A 118 -19.24 0.47 12.20
CA TRP A 118 -18.25 1.52 12.40
C TRP A 118 -18.75 2.80 11.75
N GLU A 119 -19.47 3.60 12.55
CA GLU A 119 -20.13 4.84 12.10
C GLU A 119 -19.15 5.84 11.47
N GLU A 120 -17.93 5.93 12.00
CA GLU A 120 -16.87 6.79 11.48
C GLU A 120 -16.43 6.45 10.04
N TYR A 121 -16.63 5.20 9.62
CA TYR A 121 -16.21 4.70 8.30
C TYR A 121 -17.39 4.43 7.36
N ALA A 122 -18.62 4.55 7.86
CA ALA A 122 -19.83 4.09 7.19
C ALA A 122 -19.71 2.61 6.74
N LEU A 123 -19.15 1.76 7.61
CA LEU A 123 -18.89 0.35 7.34
C LEU A 123 -19.58 -0.54 8.37
N LEU A 124 -20.32 -1.55 7.89
CA LEU A 124 -20.74 -2.70 8.67
C LEU A 124 -19.72 -3.83 8.49
N CYS A 125 -18.98 -4.18 9.53
CA CYS A 125 -18.00 -5.27 9.54
C CYS A 125 -18.64 -6.56 10.02
N PHE A 126 -18.46 -7.66 9.29
CA PHE A 126 -18.88 -9.00 9.72
C PHE A 126 -17.73 -9.72 10.41
N ASP A 127 -18.00 -10.29 11.60
CA ASP A 127 -17.04 -11.18 12.26
C ASP A 127 -17.00 -12.51 11.52
N THR A 128 -15.85 -12.77 10.88
CA THR A 128 -15.55 -14.00 10.15
C THR A 128 -14.36 -14.73 10.77
N SER A 129 -14.06 -14.49 12.05
CA SER A 129 -12.91 -15.08 12.76
C SER A 129 -12.87 -16.61 12.74
N GLU A 130 -14.03 -17.28 12.59
CA GLU A 130 -14.10 -18.74 12.42
C GLU A 130 -13.63 -19.22 11.04
N GLN A 131 -13.61 -18.35 10.02
CA GLN A 131 -13.16 -18.63 8.65
C GLN A 131 -12.68 -17.34 7.96
N MET A 132 -11.41 -16.99 8.15
CA MET A 132 -10.85 -15.73 7.62
C MET A 132 -10.18 -15.89 6.25
N SER A 133 -9.81 -17.10 5.86
CA SER A 133 -9.06 -17.41 4.64
C SER A 133 -9.87 -18.32 3.73
N TRP A 134 -9.68 -18.22 2.41
CA TRP A 134 -10.53 -18.91 1.42
C TRP A 134 -9.67 -19.64 0.40
N GLU A 135 -9.96 -20.92 0.17
CA GLU A 135 -9.31 -21.69 -0.89
C GLU A 135 -9.60 -21.07 -2.25
N ALA A 136 -8.77 -21.38 -3.25
CA ALA A 136 -9.03 -20.94 -4.61
C ALA A 136 -10.34 -21.52 -5.15
N GLY A 137 -11.14 -20.66 -5.78
CA GLY A 137 -12.45 -21.06 -6.29
C GLY A 137 -13.46 -19.94 -6.38
N GLN A 138 -14.67 -20.30 -6.78
CA GLN A 138 -15.81 -19.40 -6.91
C GLN A 138 -16.74 -19.51 -5.71
N TYR A 139 -17.11 -18.36 -5.16
CA TYR A 139 -17.96 -18.26 -3.99
C TYR A 139 -19.12 -17.30 -4.24
N SER A 140 -20.33 -17.74 -3.90
CA SER A 140 -21.51 -16.87 -3.88
C SER A 140 -21.64 -16.25 -2.50
N VAL A 141 -21.61 -14.91 -2.46
CA VAL A 141 -21.78 -14.12 -1.25
C VAL A 141 -23.12 -13.41 -1.28
N ARG A 142 -23.87 -13.58 -0.19
CA ARG A 142 -25.15 -12.91 0.05
C ARG A 142 -25.14 -12.22 1.39
N VAL A 143 -25.40 -10.91 1.40
CA VAL A 143 -25.69 -10.17 2.62
C VAL A 143 -27.17 -9.84 2.67
N ASN A 144 -27.85 -10.30 3.72
CA ASN A 144 -29.22 -9.86 4.01
C ASN A 144 -29.14 -8.78 5.07
N LEU A 145 -29.33 -7.51 4.70
CA LEU A 145 -29.36 -6.39 5.64
C LEU A 145 -30.77 -6.28 6.24
N SER A 146 -31.80 -6.40 5.41
CA SER A 146 -33.20 -6.42 5.83
C SER A 146 -34.00 -7.43 5.00
N ARG A 147 -35.32 -7.51 5.19
CA ARG A 147 -36.18 -8.36 4.35
C ARG A 147 -36.23 -7.91 2.89
N GLU A 148 -35.97 -6.64 2.63
CA GLU A 148 -36.11 -6.01 1.31
C GLU A 148 -34.76 -5.62 0.72
N LEU A 149 -33.70 -5.60 1.53
CA LEU A 149 -32.35 -5.24 1.11
C LEU A 149 -31.42 -6.45 1.24
N THR A 150 -31.15 -7.06 0.09
CA THR A 150 -30.18 -8.14 -0.08
C THR A 150 -29.13 -7.71 -1.10
N LEU A 151 -27.87 -7.97 -0.77
CA LEU A 151 -26.73 -7.81 -1.68
C LEU A 151 -26.25 -9.21 -2.08
N ASP A 152 -26.09 -9.45 -3.38
CA ASP A 152 -25.54 -10.69 -3.91
C ASP A 152 -24.32 -10.36 -4.78
N ARG A 153 -23.23 -11.10 -4.59
CA ARG A 153 -22.00 -10.97 -5.38
C ARG A 153 -21.35 -12.33 -5.57
N GLN A 154 -20.78 -12.57 -6.74
CA GLN A 154 -19.90 -13.72 -6.98
C GLN A 154 -18.46 -13.26 -6.80
N LEU A 155 -17.68 -14.03 -6.06
CA LEU A 155 -16.27 -13.79 -5.81
C LEU A 155 -15.44 -14.93 -6.41
N VAL A 156 -14.21 -14.61 -6.81
CA VAL A 156 -13.23 -15.59 -7.27
C VAL A 156 -11.93 -15.37 -6.52
N PHE A 157 -11.55 -16.34 -5.69
CA PHE A 157 -10.24 -16.38 -5.05
C PHE A 157 -9.29 -17.14 -5.97
N LYS A 158 -8.11 -16.56 -6.21
CA LYS A 158 -7.13 -17.08 -7.17
C LYS A 158 -5.85 -17.51 -6.47
N GLU A 159 -5.29 -18.63 -6.91
CA GLU A 159 -3.94 -19.04 -6.51
C GLU A 159 -2.92 -18.06 -7.09
N MET A 160 -1.96 -17.68 -6.26
CA MET A 160 -0.83 -16.85 -6.66
C MET A 160 0.40 -17.74 -6.70
N ARG A 161 1.31 -17.46 -7.63
CA ARG A 161 2.55 -18.19 -7.75
C ARG A 161 3.40 -18.01 -6.50
N GLU A 162 4.06 -19.08 -6.09
CA GLU A 162 5.12 -18.99 -5.08
C GLU A 162 6.29 -18.14 -5.60
N ILE A 163 6.86 -17.28 -4.75
CA ILE A 163 8.03 -16.46 -5.03
C ILE A 163 9.15 -16.82 -4.05
N LYS A 164 10.26 -17.32 -4.59
CA LYS A 164 11.46 -17.66 -3.81
C LYS A 164 12.44 -16.51 -3.80
N ILE A 165 12.66 -15.95 -2.61
CA ILE A 165 13.55 -14.82 -2.40
C ILE A 165 14.77 -15.29 -1.62
N LEU A 166 15.94 -15.28 -2.26
CA LEU A 166 17.21 -15.55 -1.59
C LEU A 166 17.70 -14.26 -0.90
N VAL A 167 17.72 -14.26 0.42
CA VAL A 167 18.22 -13.16 1.24
C VAL A 167 19.69 -13.39 1.56
N VAL A 168 20.55 -12.45 1.16
CA VAL A 168 22.00 -12.53 1.33
C VAL A 168 22.47 -11.45 2.31
N PRO A 169 22.73 -11.79 3.59
CA PRO A 169 23.37 -10.86 4.51
C PRO A 169 24.77 -10.50 4.03
N ILE A 170 25.05 -9.21 3.87
CA ILE A 170 26.31 -8.72 3.31
C ILE A 170 27.24 -8.17 4.40
N THR A 171 28.48 -8.63 4.37
CA THR A 171 29.59 -7.88 4.99
C THR A 171 30.15 -6.93 3.95
N GLY A 172 29.96 -5.63 4.13
CA GLY A 172 30.29 -4.61 3.13
C GLY A 172 31.46 -3.73 3.55
N TYR A 173 32.27 -3.31 2.57
CA TYR A 173 33.27 -2.26 2.72
C TYR A 173 32.67 -0.89 2.39
N TYR A 174 32.94 0.11 3.23
CA TYR A 174 32.45 1.49 3.17
C TYR A 174 33.60 2.46 3.41
N SER A 175 34.22 2.97 2.33
CA SER A 175 35.24 4.04 2.38
C SER A 175 36.33 3.91 3.47
N GLY A 176 36.80 2.69 3.78
CA GLY A 176 37.83 2.45 4.82
C GLY A 176 37.36 1.66 6.03
N GLU A 177 36.07 1.40 6.15
CA GLU A 177 35.45 0.62 7.22
C GLU A 177 34.75 -0.62 6.65
N THR A 178 34.85 -1.76 7.33
CA THR A 178 34.05 -2.94 7.00
C THR A 178 32.96 -3.08 8.05
N ARG A 179 31.73 -3.28 7.58
CA ARG A 179 30.54 -3.47 8.44
C ARG A 179 29.85 -4.76 8.05
N GLN A 180 29.30 -5.44 9.05
CA GLN A 180 28.57 -6.68 8.87
C GLN A 180 27.12 -6.52 9.31
N THR A 181 26.20 -7.07 8.54
CA THR A 181 24.79 -7.17 8.91
C THR A 181 24.61 -8.03 10.16
N GLY A 182 23.85 -7.53 11.13
CA GLY A 182 23.45 -8.30 12.30
C GLY A 182 22.43 -9.41 11.96
N PRO A 183 21.89 -10.10 12.97
CA PRO A 183 20.75 -11.00 12.76
C PRO A 183 19.58 -10.26 12.13
N LEU A 184 18.96 -10.87 11.12
CA LEU A 184 17.73 -10.39 10.51
C LEU A 184 16.52 -10.82 11.38
N TRP A 185 15.45 -10.02 11.37
CA TRP A 185 14.23 -10.26 12.15
C TRP A 185 13.05 -10.63 11.25
N GLU A 186 12.08 -11.38 11.78
CA GLU A 186 10.94 -11.90 11.01
C GLU A 186 10.04 -10.79 10.45
N ASP A 187 9.84 -9.71 11.21
CA ASP A 187 9.02 -8.56 10.79
C ASP A 187 9.60 -7.81 9.58
N LEU A 188 10.82 -8.13 9.14
CA LEU A 188 11.50 -7.41 8.05
C LEU A 188 10.75 -7.57 6.71
N TRP A 189 10.01 -8.67 6.56
CA TRP A 189 9.25 -8.99 5.35
C TRP A 189 7.72 -9.05 5.55
N GLU A 190 7.22 -9.01 6.79
CA GLU A 190 5.77 -9.02 7.08
C GLU A 190 5.04 -7.89 6.32
N TYR A 191 5.66 -6.70 6.24
CA TYR A 191 5.10 -5.59 5.47
C TYR A 191 4.89 -5.93 3.99
N THR A 192 5.79 -6.71 3.38
CA THR A 192 5.63 -7.15 1.99
C THR A 192 4.36 -8.01 1.87
N GLU A 193 4.13 -8.91 2.82
CA GLU A 193 2.91 -9.74 2.87
C GLU A 193 1.63 -8.89 3.10
N LYS A 194 1.72 -7.75 3.79
CA LYS A 194 0.58 -6.81 3.94
C LYS A 194 0.17 -6.18 2.61
N VAL A 195 1.15 -5.75 1.82
CA VAL A 195 0.91 -4.87 0.67
C VAL A 195 0.96 -5.58 -0.69
N TYR A 196 1.34 -6.86 -0.72
CA TYR A 196 1.33 -7.69 -1.93
C TYR A 196 0.12 -8.62 -1.96
N PRO A 197 -0.44 -8.91 -3.15
CA PRO A 197 -1.53 -9.87 -3.30
C PRO A 197 -0.97 -11.29 -3.29
N VAL A 198 -0.59 -11.77 -2.11
CA VAL A 198 -0.02 -13.11 -1.88
C VAL A 198 -0.77 -13.84 -0.77
N GLY A 199 -0.96 -15.14 -0.95
CA GLY A 199 -1.52 -16.05 0.04
C GLY A 199 -0.51 -16.40 1.13
N ALA A 200 -0.98 -17.09 2.17
CA ALA A 200 -0.13 -17.54 3.26
C ALA A 200 0.90 -18.56 2.75
N GLY A 201 2.19 -18.18 2.83
CA GLY A 201 3.31 -19.04 2.43
C GLY A 201 3.78 -18.88 0.98
N ASP A 202 3.13 -18.04 0.18
CA ASP A 202 3.53 -17.78 -1.21
C ASP A 202 4.86 -17.04 -1.30
N LEU A 203 5.27 -16.30 -0.26
CA LEU A 203 6.60 -15.71 -0.16
C LEU A 203 7.54 -16.63 0.61
N GLN A 204 8.52 -17.21 -0.10
CA GLN A 204 9.53 -18.10 0.49
C GLN A 204 10.86 -17.36 0.68
N TRP A 205 11.16 -17.04 1.94
CA TRP A 205 12.41 -16.37 2.34
C TRP A 205 13.52 -17.38 2.62
N ILE A 206 14.54 -17.41 1.76
CA ILE A 206 15.66 -18.36 1.85
C ILE A 206 16.90 -17.59 2.30
N PHE A 207 17.38 -17.83 3.52
CA PHE A 207 18.59 -17.16 4.02
C PHE A 207 19.85 -17.85 3.50
N TYR A 208 20.70 -17.06 2.84
CA TYR A 208 21.99 -17.51 2.36
C TYR A 208 23.00 -17.65 3.50
N ASP A 209 23.61 -18.82 3.62
CA ASP A 209 24.60 -19.16 4.65
C ASP A 209 26.04 -19.31 4.10
N GLY A 210 26.23 -19.05 2.80
CA GLY A 210 27.52 -19.14 2.13
C GLY A 210 28.44 -17.93 2.35
N SER A 211 29.69 -18.06 1.89
CA SER A 211 30.74 -17.05 2.06
C SER A 211 30.66 -15.89 1.05
N GLU A 212 29.88 -16.06 -0.01
CA GLU A 212 29.80 -15.18 -1.17
C GLU A 212 29.10 -13.84 -0.86
N GLY A 213 28.54 -13.68 0.34
CA GLY A 213 28.08 -12.40 0.89
C GLY A 213 29.18 -11.58 1.59
N ASN A 214 30.43 -12.04 1.62
CA ASN A 214 31.55 -11.28 2.20
C ASN A 214 32.27 -10.40 1.15
N PHE A 215 32.08 -9.10 1.26
CA PHE A 215 32.65 -8.05 0.40
C PHE A 215 33.53 -7.07 1.19
N ASP A 216 34.41 -7.58 2.06
CA ASP A 216 35.34 -6.83 2.92
C ASP A 216 36.55 -6.18 2.19
N ASP A 217 36.56 -6.15 0.86
CA ASP A 217 37.64 -5.59 0.04
C ASP A 217 37.21 -4.25 -0.58
N LYS A 218 38.11 -3.25 -0.58
CA LYS A 218 37.93 -1.93 -1.19
C LYS A 218 37.43 -1.92 -2.64
N ARG A 219 37.56 -3.02 -3.38
CA ARG A 219 37.02 -3.16 -4.73
C ARG A 219 35.49 -3.23 -4.73
N TYR A 220 34.87 -3.62 -3.64
CA TYR A 220 33.42 -3.72 -3.46
C TYR A 220 32.85 -2.55 -2.65
N ASP A 221 33.58 -1.43 -2.57
CA ASP A 221 33.20 -0.28 -1.76
C ASP A 221 31.79 0.25 -2.10
N LEU A 222 30.84 0.01 -1.20
CA LEU A 222 29.42 0.28 -1.37
C LEU A 222 29.12 1.79 -1.46
N ASP A 223 30.03 2.63 -0.98
CA ASP A 223 29.93 4.09 -1.15
C ASP A 223 30.17 4.53 -2.60
N THR A 224 30.79 3.67 -3.41
CA THR A 224 31.10 3.94 -4.82
C THR A 224 30.12 3.24 -5.77
N SER A 225 29.75 3.89 -6.88
CA SER A 225 28.90 3.27 -7.91
C SER A 225 29.52 1.99 -8.49
N LEU A 226 30.85 1.93 -8.62
CA LEU A 226 31.56 0.77 -9.14
C LEU A 226 31.58 -0.41 -8.15
N GLY A 227 31.71 -0.14 -6.84
CA GLY A 227 31.62 -1.17 -5.82
C GLY A 227 30.22 -1.74 -5.72
N ARG A 228 29.18 -0.88 -5.73
CA ARG A 228 27.77 -1.30 -5.82
C ARG A 228 27.50 -2.21 -7.03
N LEU A 229 27.98 -1.82 -8.20
CA LEU A 229 27.86 -2.65 -9.42
C LEU A 229 28.52 -4.02 -9.25
N ARG A 230 29.72 -4.08 -8.63
CA ARG A 230 30.44 -5.34 -8.41
C ARG A 230 29.73 -6.26 -7.41
N VAL A 231 29.19 -5.70 -6.34
CA VAL A 231 28.38 -6.46 -5.36
C VAL A 231 27.15 -7.03 -6.04
N TRP A 232 26.38 -6.19 -6.76
CA TRP A 232 25.22 -6.63 -7.53
C TRP A 232 25.56 -7.73 -8.55
N GLN A 233 26.70 -7.63 -9.25
CA GLN A 233 27.15 -8.67 -10.17
C GLN A 233 27.42 -10.02 -9.49
N GLN A 234 27.84 -10.03 -8.21
CA GLN A 234 28.00 -11.30 -7.48
C GLN A 234 26.65 -11.87 -7.06
N LEU A 235 25.73 -11.03 -6.57
CA LEU A 235 24.38 -11.46 -6.23
C LEU A 235 23.62 -12.00 -7.45
N ARG A 236 23.78 -11.35 -8.61
CA ARG A 236 23.26 -11.85 -9.88
C ARG A 236 23.79 -13.24 -10.21
N ARG A 237 25.06 -13.54 -9.93
CA ARG A 237 25.57 -14.92 -10.14
C ARG A 237 24.89 -15.92 -9.22
N LEU A 238 24.56 -15.55 -7.99
CA LEU A 238 23.79 -16.40 -7.08
C LEU A 238 22.37 -16.63 -7.61
N HIS A 239 21.74 -15.60 -8.17
CA HIS A 239 20.46 -15.72 -8.87
C HIS A 239 20.57 -16.69 -10.05
N ASP A 240 21.49 -16.44 -10.99
CA ASP A 240 21.63 -17.20 -12.23
C ASP A 240 22.06 -18.67 -12.02
N GLN A 241 22.70 -18.97 -10.90
CA GLN A 241 23.13 -20.33 -10.53
C GLN A 241 22.15 -21.03 -9.57
N GLY A 242 21.27 -20.26 -8.94
CA GLY A 242 20.28 -20.73 -7.98
C GLY A 242 18.96 -21.11 -8.61
N GLY A 243 17.99 -21.44 -7.76
CA GLY A 243 16.58 -21.65 -8.14
C GLY A 243 15.64 -20.66 -7.45
N ALA A 244 16.16 -19.49 -7.05
CA ALA A 244 15.38 -18.41 -6.48
C ALA A 244 14.91 -17.47 -7.60
N ASP A 245 13.71 -16.92 -7.45
CA ASP A 245 13.13 -15.96 -8.40
C ASP A 245 13.73 -14.56 -8.24
N MET A 246 14.24 -14.26 -7.03
CA MET A 246 14.87 -12.99 -6.67
C MET A 246 16.04 -13.19 -5.71
N VAL A 247 17.01 -12.28 -5.74
CA VAL A 247 18.10 -12.21 -4.76
C VAL A 247 18.15 -10.81 -4.15
N ILE A 248 18.06 -10.75 -2.82
CA ILE A 248 18.12 -9.49 -2.07
C ILE A 248 19.35 -9.50 -1.17
N GLY A 249 20.29 -8.61 -1.44
CA GLY A 249 21.42 -8.34 -0.55
C GLY A 249 21.01 -7.40 0.59
N ILE A 250 21.33 -7.74 1.84
CA ILE A 250 21.04 -6.89 3.00
C ILE A 250 22.34 -6.35 3.59
N VAL A 251 22.50 -5.03 3.57
CA VAL A 251 23.69 -4.33 4.09
C VAL A 251 23.36 -3.56 5.38
N PRO A 252 24.34 -3.36 6.28
CA PRO A 252 24.07 -2.79 7.61
C PRO A 252 23.89 -1.26 7.63
N GLY A 253 24.25 -0.55 6.56
CA GLY A 253 24.32 0.91 6.56
C GLY A 253 24.06 1.54 5.20
N ASN A 254 23.55 2.76 5.23
CA ASN A 254 23.25 3.54 4.04
C ASN A 254 24.54 3.88 3.30
N MET A 255 24.46 3.92 1.97
CA MET A 255 25.61 4.06 1.10
C MET A 255 25.78 5.52 0.70
N ARG A 256 26.95 6.10 0.99
CA ARG A 256 27.18 7.55 0.88
C ARG A 256 28.44 7.81 0.08
N GLN A 257 28.33 8.50 -1.06
CA GLN A 257 29.52 8.88 -1.85
C GLN A 257 30.54 9.69 -1.05
N ASN A 258 30.10 10.40 0.00
CA ASN A 258 30.97 11.05 0.97
C ASN A 258 30.36 10.94 2.39
N PRO A 259 31.10 10.41 3.39
CA PRO A 259 30.62 10.26 4.77
C PRO A 259 30.17 11.57 5.44
N THR A 260 30.65 12.72 4.93
CA THR A 260 30.35 14.06 5.45
C THR A 260 29.35 14.85 4.60
N ALA A 261 28.94 14.31 3.44
CA ALA A 261 28.01 15.00 2.57
C ALA A 261 26.59 14.95 3.15
N LYS A 262 25.86 16.07 3.00
CA LYS A 262 24.40 16.14 3.24
C LYS A 262 23.58 15.57 2.06
N GLU A 263 24.24 14.94 1.09
CA GLU A 263 23.57 14.31 -0.05
C GLU A 263 22.69 13.15 0.42
N ALA A 264 21.63 12.86 -0.35
CA ALA A 264 20.76 11.74 -0.10
C ALA A 264 21.59 10.45 -0.07
N ALA A 265 21.54 9.74 1.05
CA ALA A 265 22.16 8.43 1.16
C ALA A 265 21.35 7.43 0.32
N VAL A 266 22.03 6.49 -0.34
CA VAL A 266 21.35 5.42 -1.07
C VAL A 266 20.95 4.35 -0.05
N THR A 267 19.64 4.13 0.10
CA THR A 267 19.04 3.17 1.04
C THR A 267 18.74 1.82 0.36
N GLY A 268 18.53 1.82 -0.95
CA GLY A 268 18.36 0.63 -1.78
C GLY A 268 18.93 0.86 -3.20
N PHE A 269 19.31 -0.20 -3.89
CA PHE A 269 19.63 -0.13 -5.31
C PHE A 269 19.44 -1.46 -6.05
N THR A 270 19.09 -1.34 -7.32
CA THR A 270 19.05 -2.43 -8.29
C THR A 270 19.65 -2.00 -9.63
N PHE A 271 20.17 -2.96 -10.40
CA PHE A 271 20.47 -2.78 -11.82
C PHE A 271 19.56 -3.67 -12.69
N GLY A 272 18.42 -4.10 -12.15
CA GLY A 272 17.46 -5.00 -12.77
C GLY A 272 17.75 -6.48 -12.49
N GLU A 273 17.17 -7.35 -13.32
CA GLU A 273 17.38 -8.80 -13.30
C GLU A 273 17.07 -9.47 -11.95
N ASN A 274 16.01 -9.02 -11.27
CA ASN A 274 15.51 -9.58 -10.01
C ASN A 274 16.54 -9.61 -8.86
N VAL A 275 17.49 -8.68 -8.90
CA VAL A 275 18.55 -8.58 -7.90
C VAL A 275 18.59 -7.16 -7.35
N SER A 276 18.44 -7.02 -6.04
CA SER A 276 18.47 -5.73 -5.34
C SER A 276 19.34 -5.80 -4.08
N VAL A 277 19.78 -4.64 -3.60
CA VAL A 277 20.54 -4.50 -2.36
C VAL A 277 19.94 -3.41 -1.49
N ILE A 278 19.76 -3.67 -0.21
CA ILE A 278 18.97 -2.86 0.71
C ILE A 278 19.74 -2.62 2.00
N SER A 279 19.66 -1.40 2.52
CA SER A 279 20.22 -0.98 3.79
C SER A 279 19.23 -1.13 4.95
N LEU A 280 19.72 -1.60 6.09
CA LEU A 280 18.97 -1.61 7.35
C LEU A 280 18.97 -0.27 8.11
N GLU A 281 19.76 0.72 7.68
CA GLU A 281 19.82 2.06 8.31
C GLU A 281 18.75 3.02 7.72
N ASP A 282 17.77 2.51 6.98
CA ASP A 282 16.62 3.29 6.55
C ASP A 282 15.64 3.53 7.73
N THR A 283 14.80 4.55 7.65
CA THR A 283 13.74 4.84 8.64
C THR A 283 12.74 3.70 8.73
N CYS A 284 12.49 3.01 7.62
CA CYS A 284 11.64 1.82 7.56
C CYS A 284 12.18 0.82 6.52
N PRO A 285 13.15 -0.04 6.90
CA PRO A 285 13.74 -1.00 5.97
C PRO A 285 12.72 -2.01 5.40
N GLN A 286 11.61 -2.27 6.10
CA GLN A 286 10.52 -3.13 5.64
C GLN A 286 9.85 -2.59 4.37
N VAL A 287 9.57 -1.28 4.33
CA VAL A 287 9.00 -0.60 3.16
C VAL A 287 9.99 -0.62 2.01
N THR A 288 11.27 -0.40 2.28
CA THR A 288 12.33 -0.44 1.26
C THR A 288 12.50 -1.84 0.65
N ILE A 289 12.28 -2.90 1.43
CA ILE A 289 12.21 -4.28 0.91
C ILE A 289 11.04 -4.47 -0.03
N ALA A 290 9.84 -4.09 0.38
CA ALA A 290 8.66 -4.15 -0.48
C ALA A 290 8.85 -3.31 -1.76
N HIS A 291 9.49 -2.14 -1.67
CA HIS A 291 9.81 -1.27 -2.80
C HIS A 291 10.72 -1.95 -3.83
N GLU A 292 11.84 -2.53 -3.37
CA GLU A 292 12.84 -3.14 -4.24
C GLU A 292 12.38 -4.48 -4.83
N ILE A 293 11.57 -5.25 -4.10
CA ILE A 293 10.83 -6.40 -4.66
C ILE A 293 9.88 -5.91 -5.76
N GLY A 294 9.27 -4.75 -5.57
CA GLY A 294 8.36 -4.14 -6.54
C GLY A 294 9.05 -3.90 -7.87
N HIS A 295 10.29 -3.40 -7.83
CA HIS A 295 11.10 -3.26 -9.03
C HIS A 295 11.45 -4.60 -9.71
N CYS A 296 11.58 -5.69 -8.95
CA CYS A 296 11.76 -7.03 -9.52
C CYS A 296 10.50 -7.50 -10.25
N LEU A 297 9.32 -7.08 -9.79
CA LEU A 297 8.02 -7.30 -10.43
C LEU A 297 7.61 -6.16 -11.38
N SER A 298 8.60 -5.42 -11.90
CA SER A 298 8.43 -4.38 -12.92
C SER A 298 7.62 -3.14 -12.49
N LEU A 299 7.32 -2.96 -11.21
CA LEU A 299 6.78 -1.71 -10.71
C LEU A 299 7.80 -0.57 -10.90
N GLY A 300 7.28 0.60 -11.22
CA GLY A 300 8.03 1.84 -11.34
C GLY A 300 8.00 2.67 -10.06
N ASP A 301 8.94 3.58 -9.95
CA ASP A 301 8.96 4.61 -8.92
C ASP A 301 7.75 5.54 -9.02
N GLU A 302 7.35 6.14 -7.89
CA GLU A 302 6.28 7.14 -7.82
C GLU A 302 6.76 8.47 -7.24
N TYR A 303 8.03 8.83 -7.46
CA TYR A 303 8.63 10.08 -7.01
C TYR A 303 9.40 10.79 -8.13
N GLU A 304 9.61 12.10 -7.95
CA GLU A 304 10.22 12.97 -8.96
C GLU A 304 11.61 12.46 -9.40
N ASN A 305 11.87 12.43 -10.71
CA ASN A 305 13.07 11.87 -11.33
C ASN A 305 13.26 10.35 -11.16
N GLY A 306 12.24 9.63 -10.68
CA GLY A 306 12.23 8.17 -10.63
C GLY A 306 12.20 7.51 -12.01
N THR A 307 12.27 6.19 -12.01
CA THR A 307 12.13 5.30 -13.17
C THR A 307 10.72 4.73 -13.20
N PHE A 308 9.90 5.21 -14.12
CA PHE A 308 8.46 4.95 -14.15
C PHE A 308 8.11 3.76 -15.04
N SER A 309 7.13 2.99 -14.58
CA SER A 309 6.52 1.88 -15.30
C SER A 309 5.04 2.20 -15.47
N VAL A 310 4.72 3.18 -16.32
CA VAL A 310 3.36 3.75 -16.50
C VAL A 310 2.28 2.70 -16.83
N SER A 311 2.67 1.54 -17.35
CA SER A 311 1.76 0.41 -17.59
C SER A 311 1.47 -0.45 -16.36
N MET A 312 2.36 -0.43 -15.36
CA MET A 312 2.22 -1.19 -14.11
C MET A 312 1.61 -0.31 -13.02
N ASN A 313 2.16 0.87 -12.81
CA ASN A 313 1.67 1.88 -11.89
C ASN A 313 1.96 3.26 -12.46
N MET A 314 0.91 4.06 -12.65
CA MET A 314 1.03 5.42 -13.16
C MET A 314 1.57 6.30 -12.03
N PRO A 315 2.65 7.07 -12.26
CA PRO A 315 3.12 8.01 -11.26
C PRO A 315 2.10 9.15 -11.09
N PRO A 316 2.20 9.92 -9.99
CA PRO A 316 1.38 11.10 -9.74
C PRO A 316 1.24 12.05 -10.95
N TYR A 317 0.06 12.65 -11.08
CA TYR A 317 -0.26 13.57 -12.17
C TYR A 317 0.78 14.68 -12.35
N GLY A 318 1.30 14.81 -13.57
CA GLY A 318 2.30 15.82 -13.93
C GLY A 318 3.72 15.54 -13.43
N MET A 319 3.94 14.47 -12.65
CA MET A 319 5.26 14.05 -12.21
C MET A 319 6.06 13.49 -13.39
N LYS A 320 7.35 13.85 -13.48
CA LYS A 320 8.22 13.44 -14.60
C LYS A 320 9.41 12.62 -14.12
N GLY A 321 9.78 11.68 -14.96
CA GLY A 321 10.84 10.71 -14.70
C GLY A 321 11.32 10.06 -15.98
N LYS A 322 12.02 8.94 -15.85
CA LYS A 322 12.51 8.16 -16.99
C LYS A 322 11.58 6.99 -17.25
N ASP A 323 11.36 6.63 -18.50
CA ASP A 323 10.67 5.39 -18.82
C ASP A 323 11.56 4.18 -18.49
N ARG A 324 11.05 3.24 -17.71
CA ARG A 324 11.73 1.97 -17.37
C ARG A 324 12.17 1.18 -18.60
N TYR A 325 11.35 1.16 -19.65
CA TYR A 325 11.61 0.40 -20.88
C TYR A 325 12.42 1.20 -21.91
N GLY A 326 12.60 2.50 -21.67
CA GLY A 326 13.38 3.40 -22.50
C GLY A 326 14.05 4.47 -21.64
N LEU A 327 15.16 4.16 -20.96
CA LEU A 327 15.81 5.06 -19.98
C LEU A 327 16.28 6.42 -20.55
N SER A 328 16.30 6.58 -21.88
CA SER A 328 16.56 7.85 -22.58
C SER A 328 15.31 8.70 -22.80
N GLU A 329 14.13 8.15 -22.54
CA GLU A 329 12.82 8.75 -22.78
C GLU A 329 12.24 9.26 -21.46
N THR A 330 11.47 10.35 -21.56
CA THR A 330 10.74 10.91 -20.42
C THR A 330 9.38 10.25 -20.30
N ALA A 331 9.06 9.76 -19.12
CA ALA A 331 7.73 9.31 -18.74
C ALA A 331 7.07 10.37 -17.83
N GLU A 332 5.74 10.46 -17.88
CA GLU A 332 4.97 11.45 -17.11
C GLU A 332 3.64 10.86 -16.64
N GLY A 333 3.21 11.24 -15.44
CA GLY A 333 1.87 10.92 -14.92
C GLY A 333 0.79 11.70 -15.66
N THR A 334 -0.17 11.00 -16.27
CA THR A 334 -1.15 11.60 -17.18
C THR A 334 -2.59 11.62 -16.64
N SER A 335 -2.88 10.85 -15.59
CA SER A 335 -4.22 10.83 -15.00
C SER A 335 -4.35 11.93 -13.92
N PRO A 336 -5.32 12.86 -14.03
CA PRO A 336 -5.54 13.89 -13.02
C PRO A 336 -6.13 13.36 -11.71
N TYR A 337 -6.50 12.07 -11.67
CA TYR A 337 -7.08 11.41 -10.50
C TYR A 337 -6.05 10.69 -9.65
N ILE A 338 -4.84 10.47 -10.18
CA ILE A 338 -3.73 9.85 -9.48
C ILE A 338 -2.88 10.97 -8.92
N LEU A 339 -3.11 11.33 -7.67
CA LEU A 339 -2.46 12.46 -7.02
C LEU A 339 -1.24 12.01 -6.21
N GLY A 340 -0.21 12.85 -6.20
CA GLY A 340 0.95 12.67 -5.34
C GLY A 340 0.65 13.20 -3.95
N GLY A 341 1.30 12.60 -2.95
CA GLY A 341 1.21 13.07 -1.58
C GLY A 341 1.79 14.47 -1.41
N THR A 342 1.47 15.10 -0.28
CA THR A 342 1.84 16.49 0.01
C THR A 342 3.34 16.68 0.23
N ALA A 343 4.11 15.60 0.40
CA ALA A 343 5.54 15.62 0.69
C ALA A 343 5.89 16.52 1.90
N ASP A 344 5.08 16.43 2.95
CA ASP A 344 5.22 17.18 4.20
C ASP A 344 5.61 16.25 5.37
N GLU A 345 5.48 16.66 6.63
CA GLU A 345 5.89 15.82 7.76
C GLU A 345 4.97 14.60 8.02
N TRP A 346 3.81 14.52 7.36
CA TRP A 346 2.79 13.48 7.56
C TRP A 346 2.56 12.58 6.34
N GLN A 347 2.97 13.01 5.13
CA GLN A 347 2.76 12.23 3.91
C GLN A 347 3.93 12.39 2.94
N GLY A 348 4.39 11.27 2.35
CA GLY A 348 5.50 11.23 1.42
C GLY A 348 5.14 11.69 0.00
N SER A 349 6.09 11.54 -0.92
CA SER A 349 5.98 12.03 -2.30
C SER A 349 5.43 11.02 -3.31
N GLY A 350 5.03 9.82 -2.86
CA GLY A 350 4.39 8.78 -3.67
C GLY A 350 2.92 9.09 -4.00
N THR A 351 2.27 8.20 -4.75
CA THR A 351 0.81 8.29 -4.99
C THR A 351 0.05 8.20 -3.67
N VAL A 352 -1.00 9.01 -3.52
CA VAL A 352 -1.89 8.95 -2.36
C VAL A 352 -2.75 7.69 -2.42
N VAL A 353 -2.78 6.97 -1.30
CA VAL A 353 -3.77 5.92 -1.03
C VAL A 353 -4.80 6.51 -0.10
N TYR A 354 -6.05 6.65 -0.57
CA TYR A 354 -7.08 7.34 0.22
C TYR A 354 -7.65 6.43 1.32
N GLY A 355 -7.99 7.02 2.47
CA GLY A 355 -8.70 6.29 3.53
C GLY A 355 -10.05 5.72 3.06
N SER A 356 -10.71 6.38 2.09
CA SER A 356 -11.95 5.92 1.45
C SER A 356 -11.78 4.66 0.59
N GLN A 357 -10.55 4.23 0.32
CA GLN A 357 -10.26 2.94 -0.30
C GLN A 357 -10.28 1.77 0.69
N TYR A 358 -10.50 2.08 1.97
CA TYR A 358 -10.46 1.14 3.08
C TYR A 358 -9.21 0.25 3.05
N PRO A 359 -7.99 0.81 3.16
CA PRO A 359 -6.81 -0.01 3.36
C PRO A 359 -6.97 -0.94 4.57
N TYR A 360 -6.50 -2.19 4.47
CA TYR A 360 -6.81 -3.23 5.46
C TYR A 360 -5.59 -4.07 5.80
N ASP A 361 -5.18 -4.05 7.06
CA ASP A 361 -4.10 -4.89 7.54
C ASP A 361 -4.65 -6.30 7.82
N VAL A 362 -4.23 -7.24 6.97
CA VAL A 362 -4.65 -8.65 7.03
C VAL A 362 -4.18 -9.40 8.27
N PHE A 363 -3.17 -8.88 8.99
CA PHE A 363 -2.67 -9.51 10.21
C PHE A 363 -3.43 -9.04 11.46
N SER A 364 -3.74 -7.75 11.55
CA SER A 364 -4.49 -7.19 12.68
C SER A 364 -6.01 -7.25 12.49
N GLY A 365 -6.48 -7.31 11.24
CA GLY A 365 -7.89 -7.19 10.88
C GLY A 365 -8.41 -5.75 10.94
N GLU A 366 -7.53 -4.75 10.99
CA GLU A 366 -7.89 -3.34 11.11
C GLU A 366 -8.02 -2.65 9.74
N VAL A 367 -9.01 -1.76 9.61
CA VAL A 367 -9.13 -0.83 8.47
C VAL A 367 -8.37 0.46 8.83
N LEU A 368 -7.42 0.85 7.99
CA LEU A 368 -6.56 2.01 8.17
C LEU A 368 -7.21 3.24 7.52
N PHE A 369 -8.09 3.92 8.26
CA PHE A 369 -8.88 5.03 7.72
C PHE A 369 -8.14 6.38 7.75
N ARG A 370 -7.13 6.50 6.90
CA ARG A 370 -6.39 7.74 6.66
C ARG A 370 -5.72 7.69 5.31
N ASP A 371 -5.33 8.85 4.83
CA ASP A 371 -4.54 8.94 3.61
C ASP A 371 -3.10 8.48 3.91
N MET A 372 -2.58 7.61 3.04
CA MET A 372 -1.23 7.05 3.12
C MET A 372 -0.49 7.32 1.82
N THR A 373 0.80 7.02 1.82
CA THR A 373 1.67 7.12 0.65
C THR A 373 1.86 5.74 0.04
N SER A 374 1.91 5.63 -1.27
CA SER A 374 2.33 4.40 -1.93
C SER A 374 3.72 3.95 -1.46
N PHE A 375 3.91 2.64 -1.25
CA PHE A 375 5.23 2.08 -0.93
C PHE A 375 6.24 2.22 -2.10
N MET A 376 5.78 2.56 -3.30
CA MET A 376 6.64 2.91 -4.44
C MET A 376 7.06 4.41 -4.45
N GLY A 377 6.64 5.20 -3.46
CA GLY A 377 7.11 6.56 -3.22
C GLY A 377 8.49 6.64 -2.55
N LEU A 378 8.99 7.85 -2.28
CA LEU A 378 10.23 8.02 -1.50
C LEU A 378 10.04 7.56 -0.05
N SER A 379 11.02 6.82 0.47
CA SER A 379 11.11 6.46 1.88
C SER A 379 11.46 7.67 2.77
N GLY A 380 11.26 7.55 4.09
CA GLY A 380 11.52 8.62 5.06
C GLY A 380 10.45 8.82 6.15
N TYR A 381 9.40 7.99 6.13
CA TYR A 381 8.31 7.98 7.10
C TYR A 381 8.27 6.61 7.80
N GLN A 382 7.45 6.48 8.85
CA GLN A 382 7.24 5.21 9.52
C GLN A 382 6.42 4.25 8.64
N GLU A 383 6.59 2.94 8.83
CA GLU A 383 5.86 1.88 8.11
C GLU A 383 4.36 2.17 7.93
N PRO A 384 3.61 2.61 8.97
CA PRO A 384 2.17 2.79 8.86
C PRO A 384 1.72 3.94 7.95
N GLU A 385 2.65 4.77 7.45
CA GLU A 385 2.36 5.83 6.49
C GLU A 385 2.41 5.34 5.03
N TYR A 386 2.77 4.08 4.82
CA TYR A 386 2.86 3.48 3.49
C TYR A 386 1.82 2.41 3.27
N TRP A 387 1.36 2.28 2.03
CA TRP A 387 0.46 1.21 1.62
C TRP A 387 0.55 0.92 0.11
N VAL A 388 -0.18 -0.09 -0.34
CA VAL A 388 -0.33 -0.41 -1.77
C VAL A 388 -1.39 0.49 -2.42
N THR A 389 -1.18 0.86 -3.69
CA THR A 389 -2.19 1.54 -4.51
C THR A 389 -3.02 0.53 -5.29
N THR A 390 -4.20 0.94 -5.79
CA THR A 390 -5.01 0.12 -6.69
C THR A 390 -4.19 -0.46 -7.84
N GLN A 391 -3.46 0.41 -8.57
CA GLN A 391 -2.78 -0.02 -9.78
C GLN A 391 -1.69 -1.03 -9.49
N ILE A 392 -0.96 -0.83 -8.38
CA ILE A 392 0.03 -1.81 -7.92
C ILE A 392 -0.65 -3.14 -7.57
N TRP A 393 -1.73 -3.12 -6.78
CA TRP A 393 -2.45 -4.36 -6.42
C TRP A 393 -2.90 -5.13 -7.66
N GLU A 394 -3.53 -4.45 -8.61
CA GLU A 394 -4.01 -5.08 -9.84
C GLU A 394 -2.87 -5.60 -10.73
N ALA A 395 -1.80 -4.82 -10.87
CA ALA A 395 -0.65 -5.22 -11.69
C ALA A 395 0.05 -6.44 -11.08
N LEU A 396 0.24 -6.46 -9.77
CA LEU A 396 0.81 -7.59 -9.05
C LEU A 396 -0.11 -8.82 -9.11
N CYS A 397 -1.43 -8.66 -8.93
CA CYS A 397 -2.38 -9.76 -9.11
C CYS A 397 -2.25 -10.39 -10.50
N ARG A 398 -2.12 -9.58 -11.56
CA ARG A 398 -1.97 -10.09 -12.94
C ARG A 398 -0.63 -10.78 -13.17
N GLU A 399 0.44 -10.25 -12.58
CA GLU A 399 1.79 -10.79 -12.69
C GLU A 399 1.98 -12.10 -11.91
N LEU A 400 1.26 -12.26 -10.79
CA LEU A 400 1.43 -13.37 -9.86
C LEU A 400 0.37 -14.46 -10.00
N CYS A 401 -0.82 -14.18 -10.53
CA CYS A 401 -1.88 -15.18 -10.68
C CYS A 401 -1.40 -16.35 -11.56
N GLU A 402 -1.61 -17.58 -11.08
CA GLU A 402 -1.40 -18.77 -11.92
C GLU A 402 -2.51 -18.89 -12.98
N GLU A 403 -2.15 -19.37 -14.18
CA GLU A 403 -3.07 -19.52 -15.32
C GLU A 403 -3.97 -20.76 -15.25
#